data_AF-D6P915-F1
#
_entry.id   AF-D6P915-F1
#
_cell.length_a   1.000
_cell.length_b   1.000
_cell.length_c   1.000
_cell.angle_alpha   90.00
_cell.angle_beta   90.00
_cell.angle_gamma   90.00
#
_symmetry.space_group_name_H-M   'P 1'
#
loop_
_entity.id
_entity.type
_entity.pdbx_description
1 polymer ?
#
loop_
_entity_poly.entity_id
_entity_poly.type
_entity_poly.pdbx_seq_one_letter_code
_entity_poly.pdbx_strand_id
1 'polypeptide(L)'
;LTKQMIEAGACAIQVENQVSDAKQCGHQAGKVTVPHEDFISKLNAIRYAFLELGVEDGIIVARTDSEGASLTQKIPVSNEPGDLASKYIDFIEMEEVTLENAKENDSLLKHNGKLVRPVRLPNGLYQFR
;
A
#
# COMPACT_ATOMS: atom_id res chain seq x y z
N LEU A 1 20.13 4.09 4.20
CA LEU A 1 19.59 5.32 4.79
C LEU A 1 19.33 5.18 6.29
N THR A 2 18.40 4.34 6.75
CA THR A 2 18.06 4.22 8.20
C THR A 2 19.27 3.98 9.10
N LYS A 3 20.13 3.00 8.77
CA LYS A 3 21.36 2.73 9.53
C LYS A 3 22.22 3.98 9.73
N GLN A 4 22.46 4.74 8.66
CA GLN A 4 23.25 5.97 8.70
C GLN A 4 22.60 7.06 9.58
N MET A 5 21.26 7.14 9.60
CA MET A 5 20.55 8.07 10.47
C MET A 5 20.73 7.69 11.95
N ILE A 6 20.70 6.40 12.27
CA ILE A 6 20.92 5.90 13.64
C ILE A 6 22.38 6.09 14.06
N GLU A 7 23.34 5.80 13.18
CA GLU A 7 24.77 6.09 13.41
C GLU A 7 25.04 7.59 13.67
N ALA A 8 24.24 8.46 13.06
CA ALA A 8 24.26 9.90 13.31
C ALA A 8 23.53 10.33 14.60
N GLY A 9 22.99 9.38 15.38
CA GLY A 9 22.38 9.61 16.70
C GLY A 9 20.84 9.61 16.72
N ALA A 10 20.15 9.27 15.63
CA ALA A 10 18.69 9.19 15.64
C ALA A 10 18.21 7.98 16.47
N CYS A 11 17.46 8.25 17.54
CA CYS A 11 16.81 7.22 18.36
C CYS A 11 15.36 6.91 17.92
N ALA A 12 14.80 7.71 17.00
CA ALA A 12 13.46 7.54 16.47
C ALA A 12 13.45 7.69 14.94
N ILE A 13 12.74 6.81 14.25
CA ILE A 13 12.59 6.84 12.79
C ILE A 13 11.10 6.85 12.45
N GLN A 14 10.67 7.89 11.74
CA GLN A 14 9.32 7.97 11.17
C GLN A 14 9.35 7.50 9.71
N VAL A 15 8.40 6.65 9.33
CA VAL A 15 8.24 6.13 7.97
C VAL A 15 6.76 6.10 7.60
N GLU A 16 6.43 6.31 6.33
CA GLU A 16 5.05 6.37 5.83
C GLU A 16 4.72 5.25 4.81
N ASN A 17 3.43 4.90 4.72
CA ASN A 17 2.89 3.93 3.76
C ASN A 17 2.59 4.54 2.39
N GLN A 18 2.85 5.84 2.19
CA GLN A 18 2.69 6.51 0.91
C GLN A 18 3.85 6.20 -0.05
N VAL A 19 3.57 6.28 -1.35
CA VAL A 19 4.58 6.35 -2.42
C VAL A 19 4.75 7.80 -2.87
N SER A 20 5.91 8.39 -2.58
CA SER A 20 6.22 9.78 -2.90
C SER A 20 6.28 10.06 -4.40
N ASP A 21 6.77 9.09 -5.17
CA ASP A 21 7.15 9.32 -6.57
C ASP A 21 5.96 9.14 -7.53
N ALA A 22 4.87 8.53 -7.04
CA ALA A 22 3.61 8.40 -7.78
C ALA A 22 2.61 9.51 -7.45
N LYS A 23 3.02 10.53 -6.69
CA LYS A 23 2.19 11.70 -6.37
C LYS A 23 1.72 12.38 -7.66
N GLN A 24 0.40 12.45 -7.84
CA GLN A 24 -0.19 13.22 -8.94
C GLN A 24 -0.23 14.70 -8.54
N CYS A 25 0.70 15.50 -9.04
CA CYS A 25 0.71 16.95 -8.85
C CYS A 25 -0.49 17.55 -9.62
N GLY A 26 -1.56 17.94 -8.90
CA GLY A 26 -2.76 18.56 -9.49
C GLY A 26 -4.10 17.94 -9.08
N HIS A 27 -4.12 16.77 -8.43
CA HIS A 27 -5.33 16.17 -7.87
C HIS A 27 -5.36 16.31 -6.34
N GLN A 28 -6.45 16.86 -5.78
CA GLN A 28 -6.62 16.96 -4.33
C GLN A 28 -6.64 15.59 -3.61
N ALA A 29 -6.73 14.48 -4.36
CA ALA A 29 -6.69 13.11 -3.86
C ALA A 29 -5.50 12.27 -4.41
N GLY A 30 -4.44 12.91 -4.90
CA GLY A 30 -3.32 12.25 -5.61
C GLY A 30 -2.33 11.45 -4.74
N LYS A 31 -2.65 11.14 -3.48
CA LYS A 31 -1.77 10.31 -2.63
C LYS A 31 -2.00 8.84 -2.94
N VAL A 32 -0.90 8.10 -2.99
CA VAL A 32 -0.88 6.69 -3.38
C VAL A 32 -0.29 5.89 -2.23
N THR A 33 -1.00 4.89 -1.73
CA THR A 33 -0.49 4.00 -0.67
C THR A 33 0.03 2.68 -1.23
N VAL A 34 0.82 1.98 -0.41
CA VAL A 34 1.19 0.58 -0.64
C VAL A 34 0.34 -0.35 0.24
N PRO A 35 0.18 -1.62 -0.15
CA PRO A 35 -0.38 -2.63 0.74
C PRO A 35 0.43 -2.83 2.02
N HIS A 36 -0.20 -3.37 3.05
CA HIS A 36 0.40 -3.56 4.36
C HIS A 36 1.71 -4.37 4.33
N GLU A 37 1.83 -5.38 3.48
CA GLU A 37 3.02 -6.24 3.38
C GLU A 37 4.30 -5.44 3.04
N ASP A 38 4.19 -4.43 2.17
CA ASP A 38 5.31 -3.58 1.79
C ASP A 38 5.71 -2.68 2.95
N PHE A 39 4.71 -2.11 3.62
CA PHE A 39 4.98 -1.20 4.73
C PHE A 39 5.55 -1.96 5.93
N ILE A 40 5.02 -3.14 6.24
CA ILE A 40 5.57 -4.04 7.27
C ILE A 40 7.02 -4.40 6.96
N SER A 41 7.34 -4.67 5.69
CA SER A 41 8.72 -4.95 5.27
C SER A 41 9.65 -3.76 5.53
N LYS A 42 9.19 -2.52 5.30
CA LYS A 42 9.94 -1.30 5.66
C LYS A 42 10.13 -1.17 7.16
N LEU A 43 9.10 -1.43 7.97
CA LEU A 43 9.18 -1.39 9.44
C LEU A 43 10.20 -2.42 9.96
N ASN A 44 10.19 -3.63 9.42
CA ASN A 44 11.15 -4.68 9.76
C ASN A 44 12.59 -4.27 9.40
N ALA A 45 12.80 -3.69 8.22
CA ALA A 45 14.12 -3.19 7.83
C ALA A 45 14.66 -2.12 8.80
N ILE A 46 13.79 -1.22 9.27
CA ILE A 46 14.17 -0.22 10.29
C ILE A 46 14.49 -0.89 11.62
N ARG A 47 13.68 -1.87 12.06
CA ARG A 47 13.94 -2.62 13.29
C ARG A 47 15.28 -3.34 13.23
N TYR A 48 15.60 -3.99 12.11
CA TYR A 48 16.89 -4.65 11.94
C TYR A 48 18.07 -3.68 11.99
N ALA A 49 17.93 -2.47 11.44
CA ALA A 49 18.98 -1.45 11.55
C ALA A 49 19.25 -1.02 13.00
N PHE A 50 18.19 -0.88 13.81
CA PHE A 50 18.35 -0.61 15.25
C PHE A 50 19.03 -1.77 15.99
N LEU A 51 18.60 -3.01 15.74
CA LEU A 51 19.18 -4.21 16.35
C LEU A 51 20.66 -4.39 15.98
N GLU A 52 21.01 -4.16 14.71
CA GLU A 52 22.38 -4.27 14.22
C GLU A 52 23.33 -3.28 14.92
N LEU A 53 22.84 -2.09 15.28
CA LEU A 53 23.60 -1.05 15.95
C LEU A 53 23.52 -1.11 17.49
N GLY A 54 22.86 -2.13 18.05
CA GLY A 54 22.74 -2.31 19.50
C GLY A 54 21.79 -1.32 20.19
N VAL A 55 20.86 -0.70 19.45
CA VAL A 55 19.88 0.26 19.99
C VAL A 55 18.54 -0.45 20.19
N GLU A 56 18.37 -1.14 21.32
CA GLU A 56 17.20 -1.98 21.58
C GLU A 56 15.88 -1.19 21.74
N ASP A 57 15.98 0.01 22.32
CA ASP A 57 14.87 0.92 22.63
C ASP A 57 14.54 1.90 21.49
N GLY A 58 15.06 1.65 20.28
CA GLY A 58 14.79 2.47 19.11
C GLY A 58 13.30 2.56 18.78
N ILE A 59 12.81 3.78 18.53
CA ILE A 59 11.38 4.05 18.29
C ILE A 59 11.09 4.07 16.79
N ILE A 60 10.03 3.39 16.37
CA ILE A 60 9.51 3.45 15.00
C ILE A 60 8.14 4.13 15.02
N VAL A 61 8.00 5.23 14.28
CA VAL A 61 6.72 5.91 14.07
C VAL A 61 6.17 5.51 12.72
N ALA A 62 5.17 4.64 12.73
CA ALA A 62 4.46 4.21 11.53
C ALA A 62 3.36 5.21 11.18
N ARG A 63 3.69 6.15 10.27
CA ARG A 63 2.73 7.14 9.76
C ARG A 63 1.85 6.51 8.69
N THR A 64 0.55 6.81 8.73
CA THR A 64 -0.37 6.52 7.64
C THR A 64 -0.82 7.81 6.96
N ASP A 65 -0.88 7.77 5.63
CA ASP A 65 -1.46 8.83 4.80
C ASP A 65 -2.81 8.43 4.18
N SER A 66 -3.38 7.30 4.62
CA SER A 66 -4.61 6.72 4.07
C SER A 66 -5.83 7.65 4.16
N GLU A 67 -5.89 8.57 5.13
CA GLU A 67 -6.99 9.54 5.23
C GLU A 67 -7.15 10.40 3.97
N GLY A 68 -6.03 10.78 3.34
CA GLY A 68 -6.02 11.62 2.14
C GLY A 68 -5.64 10.87 0.86
N ALA A 69 -5.61 9.53 0.89
CA ALA A 69 -5.19 8.72 -0.24
C ALA A 69 -6.37 7.98 -0.87
N SER A 70 -6.59 8.23 -2.15
CA SER A 70 -7.63 7.55 -2.94
C SER A 70 -7.05 6.54 -3.94
N LEU A 71 -5.73 6.29 -3.90
CA LEU A 71 -5.05 5.46 -4.89
C LEU A 71 -4.12 4.43 -4.27
N THR A 72 -3.92 3.33 -4.97
CA THR A 72 -2.87 2.34 -4.71
C THR A 72 -2.14 1.92 -5.98
N GLN A 73 -0.86 1.57 -5.84
CA GLN A 73 -0.05 1.07 -6.96
C GLN A 73 -0.33 -0.37 -7.32
N LYS A 74 -0.80 -1.18 -6.36
CA LYS A 74 -0.96 -2.62 -6.57
C LYS A 74 -2.05 -3.20 -5.70
N ILE A 75 -2.61 -4.30 -6.20
CA ILE A 75 -3.56 -5.14 -5.48
C ILE A 75 -2.75 -6.24 -4.80
N PRO A 76 -2.77 -6.35 -3.46
CA PRO A 76 -2.00 -7.37 -2.75
C PRO A 76 -2.58 -8.77 -3.01
N VAL A 77 -1.75 -9.79 -2.78
CA VAL A 77 -2.20 -11.18 -2.88
C VAL A 77 -2.83 -11.60 -1.56
N SER A 78 -4.12 -11.96 -1.60
CA SER A 78 -4.81 -12.57 -0.46
C SER A 78 -4.70 -14.09 -0.56
N ASN A 79 -4.33 -14.72 0.56
CA ASN A 79 -4.20 -16.17 0.67
C ASN A 79 -5.44 -16.78 1.31
N GLU A 80 -6.08 -16.04 2.21
CA GLU A 80 -7.29 -16.48 2.90
C GLU A 80 -8.28 -15.33 3.09
N PRO A 81 -9.60 -15.61 3.08
CA PRO A 81 -10.60 -14.58 3.32
C PRO A 81 -10.38 -13.85 4.65
N GLY A 82 -10.34 -12.52 4.62
CA GLY A 82 -10.19 -11.69 5.83
C GLY A 82 -8.75 -11.43 6.28
N ASP A 83 -7.74 -11.93 5.56
CA ASP A 83 -6.36 -11.50 5.77
C ASP A 83 -6.15 -10.00 5.45
N LEU A 84 -4.96 -9.47 5.76
CA LEU A 84 -4.68 -8.04 5.56
C LEU A 84 -4.78 -7.61 4.10
N ALA A 85 -4.46 -8.52 3.16
CA ALA A 85 -4.59 -8.26 1.74
C ALA A 85 -6.07 -8.21 1.32
N SER A 86 -6.89 -9.16 1.75
CA SER A 86 -8.34 -9.17 1.57
C SER A 86 -8.96 -7.87 2.08
N LYS A 87 -8.62 -7.48 3.31
CA LYS A 87 -9.11 -6.22 3.91
C LYS A 87 -8.68 -4.98 3.15
N TYR A 88 -7.49 -4.98 2.55
CA TYR A 88 -7.04 -3.88 1.70
C TYR A 88 -7.81 -3.84 0.38
N ILE A 89 -8.05 -5.00 -0.23
CA ILE A 89 -8.84 -5.15 -1.45
C ILE A 89 -10.27 -4.68 -1.21
N ASP A 90 -10.85 -4.91 -0.04
CA ASP A 90 -12.20 -4.45 0.30
C ASP A 90 -12.39 -2.94 0.06
N PHE A 91 -11.36 -2.11 0.13
CA PHE A 91 -11.48 -0.66 -0.10
C PHE A 91 -11.32 -0.24 -1.57
N ILE A 92 -10.88 -1.14 -2.45
CA ILE A 92 -10.68 -0.83 -3.88
C ILE A 92 -12.05 -0.60 -4.54
N GLU A 93 -12.14 0.44 -5.35
CA GLU A 93 -13.31 0.71 -6.18
C GLU A 93 -13.38 -0.31 -7.31
N MET A 94 -14.53 -0.94 -7.47
CA MET A 94 -14.71 -2.04 -8.42
C MET A 94 -16.11 -2.01 -9.02
N GLU A 95 -16.22 -2.48 -10.25
CA GLU A 95 -17.48 -2.69 -10.96
C GLU A 95 -17.74 -4.19 -11.11
N GLU A 96 -18.97 -4.63 -10.89
CA GLU A 96 -19.37 -6.00 -11.23
C GLU A 96 -19.43 -6.17 -12.75
N VAL A 97 -18.84 -7.25 -13.26
CA VAL A 97 -18.78 -7.55 -14.70
C VAL A 97 -19.04 -9.02 -14.96
N THR A 98 -19.55 -9.34 -16.13
CA THR A 98 -19.62 -10.73 -16.64
C THR A 98 -18.48 -11.00 -17.59
N LEU A 99 -18.23 -12.28 -17.89
CA LEU A 99 -17.21 -12.64 -18.89
C LEU A 99 -17.57 -12.14 -20.30
N GLU A 100 -18.86 -12.02 -20.65
CA GLU A 100 -19.25 -11.49 -21.96
C GLU A 100 -18.99 -9.97 -22.08
N ASN A 101 -19.11 -9.24 -20.97
CA ASN A 101 -18.97 -7.78 -20.94
C ASN A 101 -17.56 -7.32 -20.57
N ALA A 102 -16.70 -8.22 -20.09
CA ALA A 102 -15.29 -7.95 -19.86
C ALA A 102 -14.59 -7.69 -21.20
N LYS A 103 -13.74 -6.67 -21.24
CA LYS A 103 -12.95 -6.37 -22.43
C LYS A 103 -11.68 -7.21 -22.43
N GLU A 104 -11.16 -7.45 -23.62
CA GLU A 104 -9.84 -8.05 -23.78
C GLU A 104 -8.79 -7.28 -22.97
N ASN A 105 -8.02 -8.01 -22.16
CA ASN A 105 -6.98 -7.49 -21.26
C ASN A 105 -7.48 -6.70 -20.03
N ASP A 106 -8.77 -6.76 -19.69
CA ASP A 106 -9.25 -6.25 -18.40
C ASP A 106 -8.59 -7.00 -17.23
N SER A 107 -8.27 -6.27 -16.16
CA SER A 107 -7.87 -6.88 -14.88
C SER A 107 -9.12 -7.26 -14.10
N LEU A 108 -9.34 -8.56 -13.91
CA LEU A 108 -10.53 -9.09 -13.24
C LEU A 108 -10.16 -9.77 -11.92
N LEU A 109 -11.01 -9.61 -10.92
CA LEU A 109 -10.90 -10.27 -9.62
C LEU A 109 -12.19 -11.01 -9.30
N LYS A 110 -12.06 -12.09 -8.52
CA LYS A 110 -13.21 -12.65 -7.82
C LYS A 110 -13.30 -11.99 -6.45
N HIS A 111 -14.40 -11.32 -6.16
CA HIS A 111 -14.62 -10.65 -4.89
C HIS A 111 -16.05 -10.91 -4.40
N ASN A 112 -16.21 -11.37 -3.16
CA ASN A 112 -17.51 -11.76 -2.58
C ASN A 112 -18.37 -12.65 -3.48
N GLY A 113 -17.74 -13.64 -4.13
CA GLY A 113 -18.41 -14.59 -5.02
C GLY A 113 -18.75 -14.06 -6.42
N LYS A 114 -18.46 -12.79 -6.70
CA LYS A 114 -18.73 -12.13 -7.98
C LYS A 114 -17.45 -11.88 -8.76
N LEU A 115 -17.57 -11.81 -10.08
CA LEU A 115 -16.50 -11.33 -10.95
C LEU A 115 -16.59 -9.80 -10.99
N VAL A 116 -15.49 -9.13 -10.68
CA VAL A 116 -15.41 -7.68 -10.60
C VAL A 116 -14.18 -7.17 -11.35
N ARG A 117 -14.25 -5.93 -11.81
CA ARG A 117 -13.14 -5.19 -12.43
C ARG A 117 -12.78 -4.00 -11.54
N PRO A 118 -11.57 -3.96 -10.94
CA PRO A 118 -11.09 -2.80 -10.23
C PRO A 118 -11.02 -1.57 -11.16
N VAL A 119 -11.41 -0.40 -10.64
CA VAL A 119 -11.25 0.87 -11.35
C VAL A 119 -9.78 1.21 -11.43
N ARG A 120 -9.25 1.20 -12.65
CA ARG A 120 -7.84 1.48 -12.96
C ARG A 120 -7.72 2.71 -13.83
N LEU A 121 -6.89 3.66 -13.40
CA LEU A 121 -6.63 4.91 -14.11
C LEU A 121 -5.64 4.72 -15.26
N PRO A 122 -5.59 5.65 -16.25
CA PRO A 122 -4.64 5.56 -17.38
C PRO A 122 -3.16 5.52 -16.98
N ASN A 123 -2.81 6.02 -15.79
CA ASN A 123 -1.45 5.94 -15.23
C ASN A 123 -1.15 4.59 -14.55
N GLY A 124 -2.08 3.64 -14.60
CA GLY A 124 -1.94 2.29 -14.10
C GLY A 124 -2.30 2.09 -12.62
N LEU A 125 -2.64 3.15 -11.89
CA LEU A 125 -3.04 3.10 -10.47
C LEU A 125 -4.48 2.62 -10.29
N TYR A 126 -4.76 1.99 -9.16
CA TYR A 126 -6.11 1.58 -8.77
C TYR A 126 -6.72 2.59 -7.80
N GLN A 127 -8.02 2.80 -7.93
CA GLN A 127 -8.79 3.74 -7.11
C GLN A 127 -9.42 3.05 -5.90
N PHE A 128 -9.46 3.75 -4.77
CA PHE A 128 -10.25 3.37 -3.60
C PHE A 128 -11.64 4.03 -3.63
N ARG A 129 -12.61 3.41 -2.95
CA ARG A 129 -13.97 3.92 -2.74
C ARG A 129 -14.02 5.10 -1.76
#